data_AF-A0A4Q2YRU8-F1
#
_entry.id   AF-A0A4Q2YRU8-F1
#
_cell.length_a   1.000
_cell.length_b   1.000
_cell.length_c   1.000
_cell.angle_alpha   90.00
_cell.angle_beta   90.00
_cell.angle_gamma   90.00
#
_symmetry.space_group_name_H-M   'P 1'
#
loop_
_entity.id
_entity.type
_entity.pdbx_description
1 polymer ?
#
loop_
_entity_poly.entity_id
_entity_poly.type
_entity_poly.pdbx_seq_one_letter_code
_entity_poly.pdbx_strand_id
1 'polypeptide(L)'
;TIPAGVAFALALCLPVILTPAMPHLLLLPILLLLVLSIIANTMTNAILPDICDLDELENGERREGLYTAVVAFVSKLEISLTVLVVGYLVDLSGFDPKLATQPARVMDTMLWMAIVPTAVFTFCGLLLALRFRMTEESMEGIRRQLDARRAASVSGTA
;
A
#
# COMPACT_ATOMS: atom_id res chain seq x y z
N THR A 1 3.31 -5.78 -9.35
CA THR A 1 4.67 -6.26 -8.98
C THR A 1 5.74 -5.18 -9.14
N ILE A 2 5.80 -4.48 -10.28
CA ILE A 2 6.75 -3.37 -10.53
C ILE A 2 6.72 -2.27 -9.44
N PRO A 3 5.57 -1.71 -9.01
CA PRO A 3 5.56 -0.63 -8.01
C PRO A 3 6.08 -1.08 -6.63
N ALA A 4 5.77 -2.31 -6.21
CA ALA A 4 6.25 -2.88 -4.96
C ALA A 4 7.78 -3.11 -4.96
N GLY A 5 8.33 -3.53 -6.10
CA GLY A 5 9.78 -3.70 -6.26
C GLY A 5 10.55 -2.38 -6.23
N VAL A 6 9.99 -1.30 -6.82
CA VAL A 6 10.62 0.03 -6.77
C VAL A 6 10.52 0.63 -5.37
N ALA A 7 9.41 0.43 -4.65
CA ALA A 7 9.27 0.84 -3.26
C ALA A 7 10.32 0.16 -2.35
N PHE A 8 10.59 -1.14 -2.59
CA PHE A 8 11.61 -1.89 -1.87
C PHE A 8 13.03 -1.37 -2.15
N ALA A 9 13.35 -1.08 -3.41
CA ALA A 9 14.64 -0.52 -3.81
C ALA A 9 14.87 0.89 -3.21
N LEU A 10 13.83 1.71 -3.14
CA LEU A 10 13.88 3.02 -2.49
C LEU A 10 14.06 2.93 -0.97
N ALA A 11 13.33 2.02 -0.31
CA ALA A 11 13.45 1.80 1.13
C ALA A 11 14.89 1.39 1.52
N LEU A 12 15.54 0.60 0.66
CA LEU A 12 16.96 0.23 0.79
C LEU A 12 17.94 1.38 0.48
N CYS A 13 17.58 2.30 -0.42
CA CYS A 13 18.42 3.46 -0.78
C CYS A 13 18.29 4.64 0.20
N LEU A 14 17.24 4.69 1.02
CA LEU A 14 17.01 5.73 2.02
C LEU A 14 18.22 6.03 2.94
N PRO A 15 18.96 5.02 3.50
CA PRO A 15 20.17 5.28 4.30
C PRO A 15 21.31 5.95 3.54
N VAL A 16 21.45 5.69 2.24
CA VAL A 16 22.52 6.28 1.40
C VAL A 16 22.21 7.76 1.09
N ILE A 17 20.92 8.10 1.00
CA ILE A 17 20.45 9.44 0.63
C ILE A 17 20.29 10.37 1.85
N LEU A 18 20.08 9.82 3.06
CA LEU A 18 19.95 10.61 4.30
C LEU A 18 21.28 11.18 4.81
N THR A 19 22.40 10.90 4.13
CA THR A 19 23.71 11.44 4.49
C THR A 19 23.70 12.98 4.38
N PRO A 20 24.02 13.73 5.43
CA PRO A 20 23.86 15.20 5.50
C PRO A 20 24.79 16.02 4.57
N ALA A 21 25.49 15.37 3.65
CA ALA A 21 26.45 16.00 2.74
C ALA A 21 25.80 16.73 1.55
N MET A 22 24.55 16.41 1.16
CA MET A 22 23.85 17.03 0.02
C MET A 22 22.31 17.10 0.19
N PRO A 23 21.74 18.20 0.71
CA PRO A 23 20.30 18.29 1.02
C PRO A 23 19.37 18.28 -0.21
N HIS A 24 19.85 18.65 -1.40
CA HIS A 24 19.06 18.60 -2.64
C HIS A 24 18.79 17.17 -3.11
N LEU A 25 19.63 16.21 -2.70
CA LEU A 25 19.47 14.80 -3.04
C LEU A 25 18.26 14.16 -2.34
N LEU A 26 17.74 14.81 -1.29
CA LEU A 26 16.57 14.38 -0.53
C LEU A 26 15.25 14.61 -1.28
N LEU A 27 15.22 15.52 -2.27
CA LEU A 27 14.03 15.77 -3.09
C LEU A 27 13.73 14.62 -4.05
N LEU A 28 14.76 13.94 -4.56
CA LEU A 28 14.64 12.86 -5.54
C LEU A 28 13.89 11.63 -4.99
N PRO A 29 14.23 11.05 -3.82
CA PRO A 29 13.48 9.94 -3.26
C PRO A 29 12.06 10.33 -2.86
N ILE A 30 11.84 11.56 -2.36
CA ILE A 30 10.51 12.05 -2.01
C ILE A 30 9.61 12.10 -3.25
N LEU A 31 10.12 12.63 -4.37
CA LEU A 31 9.38 12.72 -5.62
C LEU A 31 9.05 11.32 -6.18
N LEU A 32 9.99 10.37 -6.08
CA LEU A 32 9.76 9.00 -6.53
C LEU A 32 8.73 8.26 -5.65
N LEU A 33 8.79 8.45 -4.32
CA LEU A 33 7.80 7.89 -3.38
C LEU A 33 6.38 8.41 -3.64
N LEU A 34 6.25 9.69 -3.98
CA LEU A 34 4.98 10.31 -4.35
C LEU A 34 4.36 9.63 -5.57
N VAL A 35 5.14 9.47 -6.64
CA VAL A 35 4.69 8.81 -7.87
C VAL A 35 4.27 7.36 -7.60
N LEU A 36 5.06 6.61 -6.83
CA LEU A 36 4.72 5.22 -6.49
C LEU A 36 3.46 5.11 -5.64
N SER A 37 3.27 6.01 -4.69
CA SER A 37 2.09 6.03 -3.83
C SER A 37 0.81 6.27 -4.64
N ILE A 38 0.88 7.17 -5.63
CA ILE A 38 -0.23 7.42 -6.55
C ILE A 38 -0.55 6.17 -7.37
N ILE A 39 0.45 5.51 -7.94
CA ILE A 39 0.24 4.29 -8.75
C ILE A 39 -0.39 3.18 -7.91
N ALA A 40 0.11 2.96 -6.69
CA ALA A 40 -0.41 1.93 -5.79
C ALA A 40 -1.87 2.20 -5.39
N ASN A 41 -2.18 3.45 -5.07
CA ASN A 41 -3.55 3.85 -4.73
C ASN A 41 -4.49 3.66 -5.93
N THR A 42 -4.09 4.08 -7.12
CA THR A 42 -4.88 3.89 -8.34
C THR A 42 -5.13 2.42 -8.64
N MET A 43 -4.12 1.55 -8.51
CA MET A 43 -4.32 0.11 -8.70
C MET A 43 -5.28 -0.49 -7.68
N THR A 44 -5.19 -0.09 -6.42
CA THR A 44 -6.08 -0.59 -5.36
C THR A 44 -7.54 -0.22 -5.64
N ASN A 45 -7.78 1.02 -6.09
CA ASN A 45 -9.12 1.48 -6.46
C ASN A 45 -9.66 0.82 -7.74
N ALA A 46 -8.78 0.31 -8.63
CA ALA A 46 -9.19 -0.43 -9.81
C ALA A 46 -9.56 -1.90 -9.49
N ILE A 47 -8.83 -2.53 -8.56
CA ILE A 47 -9.07 -3.93 -8.16
C ILE A 47 -10.31 -4.08 -7.28
N LEU A 48 -10.63 -3.08 -6.46
CA LEU A 48 -11.78 -3.15 -5.55
C LEU A 48 -13.12 -3.42 -6.27
N PRO A 49 -13.52 -2.68 -7.32
CA PRO A 49 -14.75 -2.97 -8.06
C PRO A 49 -14.69 -4.32 -8.80
N ASP A 50 -13.52 -4.75 -9.29
CA ASP A 50 -13.34 -6.06 -9.91
C ASP A 50 -13.68 -7.21 -8.94
N ILE A 51 -13.36 -7.07 -7.64
CA ILE A 51 -13.74 -8.03 -6.60
C ILE A 51 -15.25 -7.96 -6.31
N CYS A 52 -15.83 -6.76 -6.28
CA CYS A 52 -17.27 -6.59 -6.10
C CYS A 52 -18.07 -7.26 -7.23
N ASP A 53 -17.61 -7.14 -8.48
CA ASP A 53 -18.23 -7.80 -9.64
C ASP A 53 -18.18 -9.33 -9.51
N LEU A 54 -17.06 -9.90 -9.03
CA LEU A 54 -16.95 -11.34 -8.78
C LEU A 54 -17.93 -11.81 -7.69
N ASP A 55 -18.04 -11.06 -6.60
CA ASP A 55 -18.98 -11.38 -5.51
C ASP A 55 -20.45 -11.26 -5.96
N GLU A 56 -20.78 -10.28 -6.81
CA GLU A 56 -22.10 -10.16 -7.44
C GLU A 56 -22.41 -11.38 -8.33
N LEU A 57 -21.41 -11.93 -9.04
CA LEU A 57 -21.59 -13.12 -9.87
C LEU A 57 -21.89 -14.38 -9.03
N GLU A 58 -21.24 -14.55 -7.88
CA GLU A 58 -21.43 -15.73 -7.03
C GLU A 58 -22.70 -15.63 -6.18
N ASN A 59 -22.98 -14.45 -5.61
CA ASN A 59 -24.04 -14.27 -4.61
C ASN A 59 -25.29 -13.56 -5.14
N GLY A 60 -25.24 -12.91 -6.32
CA GLY A 60 -26.38 -12.26 -6.95
C GLY A 60 -26.88 -10.98 -6.25
N GLU A 61 -26.20 -10.52 -5.20
CA GLU A 61 -26.50 -9.28 -4.49
C GLU A 61 -25.41 -8.24 -4.70
N ARG A 62 -25.82 -7.00 -4.96
CA ARG A 62 -24.91 -5.88 -5.18
C ARG A 62 -24.50 -5.24 -3.85
N ARG A 63 -23.35 -5.67 -3.30
CA ARG A 63 -22.84 -5.28 -1.97
C ARG A 63 -21.68 -4.28 -2.00
N GLU A 64 -21.57 -3.47 -3.06
CA GLU A 64 -20.47 -2.52 -3.28
C GLU A 64 -20.22 -1.56 -2.10
N GLY A 65 -21.29 -1.08 -1.45
CA GLY A 65 -21.19 -0.17 -0.32
C GLY A 65 -20.57 -0.78 0.93
N LEU A 66 -20.79 -2.09 1.16
CA LEU A 66 -20.22 -2.80 2.29
C LEU A 66 -18.70 -2.98 2.13
N TYR A 67 -18.25 -3.39 0.93
CA TYR A 67 -16.83 -3.53 0.63
C TYR A 67 -16.08 -2.20 0.77
N THR A 68 -16.64 -1.12 0.22
CA THR A 68 -16.05 0.22 0.34
C THR A 68 -15.96 0.67 1.81
N ALA A 69 -16.99 0.39 2.62
CA ALA A 69 -16.98 0.72 4.04
C ALA A 69 -15.93 -0.07 4.82
N VAL A 70 -15.78 -1.37 4.55
CA VAL A 70 -14.78 -2.23 5.20
C VAL A 70 -13.37 -1.77 4.83
N VAL A 71 -13.09 -1.51 3.56
CA VAL A 71 -11.78 -1.02 3.12
C VAL A 71 -11.45 0.31 3.79
N ALA A 72 -12.39 1.27 3.81
CA ALA A 72 -12.19 2.55 4.46
C ALA A 72 -11.95 2.44 5.97
N PHE A 73 -12.63 1.51 6.64
CA PHE A 73 -12.43 1.24 8.06
C PHE A 73 -11.04 0.64 8.33
N VAL A 74 -10.62 -0.35 7.53
CA VAL A 74 -9.31 -0.97 7.63
C VAL A 74 -8.18 0.05 7.40
N SER A 75 -8.31 0.93 6.40
CA SER A 75 -7.33 1.99 6.16
C SER A 75 -7.19 2.96 7.35
N LYS A 76 -8.28 3.28 8.05
CA LYS A 76 -8.22 4.12 9.25
C LYS A 76 -7.53 3.42 10.42
N LEU A 77 -7.78 2.12 10.58
CA LEU A 77 -7.10 1.31 11.59
C LEU A 77 -5.60 1.23 11.31
N GLU A 78 -5.22 1.02 10.05
CA GLU A 78 -3.81 0.97 9.60
C GLU A 78 -3.07 2.27 9.95
N ILE A 79 -3.63 3.43 9.58
CA ILE A 79 -3.01 4.74 9.87
C ILE A 79 -2.85 4.92 11.38
N SER A 80 -3.89 4.60 12.16
CA SER A 80 -3.87 4.75 13.62
C SER A 80 -2.80 3.86 14.27
N LEU A 81 -2.70 2.61 13.82
CA LEU A 81 -1.69 1.67 14.31
C LEU A 81 -0.27 2.13 13.94
N THR A 82 -0.09 2.64 12.73
CA THR A 82 1.20 3.16 12.24
C THR A 82 1.69 4.31 13.12
N VAL A 83 0.83 5.30 13.37
CA VAL A 83 1.19 6.45 14.22
C VAL A 83 1.56 6.02 15.64
N LEU A 84 0.82 5.06 16.22
CA LEU A 84 1.09 4.53 17.55
C LEU A 84 2.46 3.83 17.60
N VAL A 85 2.73 2.93 16.64
CA VAL A 85 3.99 2.17 16.59
C VAL A 85 5.18 3.12 16.37
N VAL A 86 5.07 4.07 15.44
CA VAL A 86 6.14 5.04 15.18
C VAL A 86 6.40 5.91 16.41
N GLY A 87 5.36 6.39 17.09
CA GLY A 87 5.50 7.16 18.32
C GLY A 87 6.25 6.39 19.40
N TYR A 88 5.91 5.12 19.60
CA TYR A 88 6.58 4.25 20.57
C TYR A 88 8.04 3.96 20.21
N LEU A 89 8.34 3.76 18.92
CA LEU A 89 9.71 3.56 18.44
C LEU A 89 10.59 4.80 18.65
N VAL A 90 10.04 6.00 18.44
CA VAL A 90 10.76 7.26 18.67
C VAL A 90 11.07 7.44 20.16
N ASP A 91 10.12 7.16 21.04
CA ASP A 91 10.35 7.23 22.50
C ASP A 91 11.45 6.25 22.94
N LEU A 92 11.41 5.02 22.42
CA LEU A 92 12.41 3.98 22.72
C LEU A 92 13.81 4.30 22.17
N SER A 93 13.91 5.12 21.13
CA SER A 93 15.21 5.51 20.53
C SER A 93 16.08 6.37 21.45
N GLY A 94 15.51 6.87 22.56
CA GLY A 94 16.20 7.78 23.48
C GLY A 94 16.27 9.22 22.95
N PHE A 95 15.35 9.58 22.06
CA PHE A 95 15.21 10.93 21.53
C PHE A 95 14.77 11.89 22.65
N ASP A 96 15.63 12.87 22.97
CA ASP A 96 15.28 13.93 23.94
C ASP A 96 15.03 15.26 23.20
N PRO A 97 13.78 15.75 23.12
CA PRO A 97 13.45 16.98 22.42
C PRO A 97 14.08 18.25 23.03
N LYS A 98 14.67 18.16 24.24
CA LYS A 98 15.29 19.30 24.92
C LYS A 98 16.74 19.54 24.49
N LEU A 99 17.41 18.58 23.85
CA LEU A 99 18.77 18.79 23.33
C LEU A 99 18.73 19.51 21.98
N ALA A 100 19.54 20.56 21.85
CA ALA A 100 19.72 21.28 20.58
C ALA A 100 20.42 20.41 19.51
N THR A 101 21.26 19.46 19.94
CA THR A 101 21.95 18.49 19.08
C THR A 101 21.84 17.09 19.66
N GLN A 102 21.32 16.16 18.87
CA GLN A 102 21.22 14.75 19.27
C GLN A 102 22.59 14.06 19.17
N PRO A 103 22.88 13.09 20.05
CA PRO A 103 24.06 12.24 19.90
C PRO A 103 24.02 11.48 18.57
N ALA A 104 25.16 11.30 17.91
CA ALA A 104 25.26 10.53 16.67
C ALA A 104 24.65 9.12 16.81
N ARG A 105 24.82 8.49 17.98
CA ARG A 105 24.23 7.18 18.30
C ARG A 105 22.69 7.17 18.26
N VAL A 106 22.04 8.25 18.70
CA VAL A 106 20.56 8.37 18.67
C VAL A 106 20.10 8.54 17.23
N MET A 107 20.82 9.36 16.44
CA MET A 107 20.54 9.54 15.01
C MET A 107 20.64 8.21 14.24
N ASP A 108 21.71 7.43 14.47
CA ASP A 108 21.87 6.12 13.87
C ASP A 108 20.76 5.15 14.31
N THR A 109 20.39 5.17 15.59
CA THR A 109 19.33 4.31 16.12
C THR A 109 17.97 4.63 15.50
N MET A 110 17.63 5.92 15.36
CA MET A 110 16.41 6.36 14.67
C MET A 110 16.41 5.97 13.20
N LEU A 111 17.55 6.08 12.51
CA LEU A 111 17.70 5.65 11.12
C LEU A 111 17.42 4.14 10.98
N TRP A 112 18.04 3.30 11.82
CA TRP A 112 17.82 1.85 11.80
C TRP A 112 16.38 1.47 12.17
N MET A 113 15.78 2.16 13.14
CA MET A 113 14.37 1.96 13.53
C MET A 113 13.39 2.39 12.44
N ALA A 114 13.76 3.30 11.53
CA ALA A 114 12.94 3.64 10.38
C ALA A 114 13.11 2.62 9.23
N ILE A 115 14.34 2.17 8.98
CA ILE A 115 14.67 1.30 7.85
C ILE A 115 14.16 -0.13 8.08
N VAL A 116 14.42 -0.70 9.25
CA VAL A 116 14.14 -2.12 9.51
C VAL A 116 12.65 -2.44 9.35
N PRO A 117 11.70 -1.72 9.98
CA PRO A 117 10.28 -1.99 9.79
C PRO A 117 9.84 -1.76 8.34
N THR A 118 10.27 -0.65 7.73
CA THR A 118 9.91 -0.32 6.34
C THR A 118 10.36 -1.39 5.35
N ALA A 119 11.59 -1.89 5.50
CA ALA A 119 12.13 -2.96 4.67
C ALA A 119 11.36 -4.27 4.87
N VAL A 120 11.05 -4.64 6.11
CA VAL A 120 10.29 -5.87 6.44
C VAL A 120 8.87 -5.80 5.86
N PHE A 121 8.14 -4.71 6.09
CA PHE A 121 6.78 -4.55 5.57
C PHE A 121 6.74 -4.54 4.05
N THR A 122 7.68 -3.82 3.42
CA THR A 122 7.77 -3.78 1.96
C THR A 122 8.14 -5.15 1.37
N PHE A 123 9.04 -5.89 2.02
CA PHE A 123 9.40 -7.24 1.60
C PHE A 123 8.21 -8.20 1.72
N CYS A 124 7.49 -8.18 2.84
CA CYS A 124 6.25 -8.96 3.00
C CYS A 124 5.21 -8.59 1.95
N GLY A 125 5.00 -7.29 1.69
CA GLY A 125 4.10 -6.80 0.65
C GLY A 125 4.50 -7.28 -0.75
N LEU A 126 5.80 -7.29 -1.05
CA LEU A 126 6.32 -7.82 -2.30
C LEU A 126 6.05 -9.32 -2.43
N LEU A 127 6.27 -10.12 -1.39
CA LEU A 127 5.97 -11.56 -1.40
C LEU A 127 4.49 -11.84 -1.64
N LEU A 128 3.60 -11.08 -1.00
CA LEU A 128 2.15 -11.19 -1.23
C LEU A 128 1.79 -10.78 -2.65
N ALA A 129 2.34 -9.68 -3.15
CA ALA A 129 2.12 -9.21 -4.53
C ALA A 129 2.64 -10.20 -5.59
N LEU A 130 3.68 -10.98 -5.29
CA LEU A 130 4.17 -12.04 -6.18
C LEU A 130 3.26 -13.28 -6.16
N ARG A 131 2.61 -13.57 -5.03
CA ARG A 131 1.59 -14.63 -4.93
C ARG A 131 0.26 -14.25 -5.59
N PHE A 132 -0.08 -12.97 -5.61
CA PHE A 132 -1.32 -12.46 -6.19
C PHE A 132 -1.19 -12.38 -7.72
N ARG A 133 -1.55 -13.47 -8.42
CA ARG A 133 -1.65 -13.51 -9.89
C ARG A 133 -3.12 -13.33 -10.29
N MET A 134 -3.57 -12.07 -10.39
CA MET A 134 -4.79 -11.77 -11.15
C MET A 134 -4.42 -11.78 -12.63
N THR A 135 -4.90 -12.78 -13.35
CA THR A 135 -4.65 -12.92 -14.79
C THR A 135 -5.77 -12.20 -15.54
N GLU A 136 -5.42 -11.39 -16.54
CA GLU A 136 -6.38 -10.63 -17.36
C GLU A 136 -7.44 -11.55 -18.02
N GLU A 137 -7.05 -12.77 -18.39
CA GLU A 137 -7.96 -13.81 -18.87
C GLU A 137 -9.06 -14.20 -17.86
N SER A 138 -8.75 -14.22 -16.57
CA SER A 138 -9.76 -14.50 -15.52
C SER A 138 -10.74 -13.34 -15.40
N MET A 139 -10.27 -12.10 -15.55
CA MET A 139 -11.10 -10.91 -15.49
C MET A 139 -12.04 -10.79 -16.70
N GLU A 140 -11.56 -11.10 -17.90
CA GLU A 140 -12.41 -11.14 -19.10
C GLU A 140 -13.47 -12.25 -19.01
N GLY A 141 -13.11 -13.41 -18.45
CA GLY A 141 -14.05 -14.51 -18.23
C GLY A 141 -15.21 -14.12 -17.31
N ILE A 142 -14.93 -13.42 -16.21
CA ILE A 142 -15.94 -12.92 -15.27
C ILE A 142 -16.86 -11.90 -15.95
N ARG A 143 -16.30 -10.93 -16.69
CA ARG A 143 -17.10 -9.92 -17.42
C ARG A 143 -18.05 -10.56 -18.44
N ARG A 144 -17.58 -11.52 -19.23
CA ARG A 144 -18.42 -12.22 -20.21
C ARG A 144 -19.58 -12.97 -19.55
N GLN A 145 -19.36 -13.57 -18.38
CA GLN A 145 -20.41 -14.28 -17.65
C GLN A 145 -21.47 -13.33 -17.07
N LEU A 146 -21.05 -12.17 -16.56
CA LEU A 146 -21.97 -11.12 -16.11
C LEU A 146 -22.81 -10.54 -17.26
N ASP A 147 -22.18 -10.24 -18.40
CA ASP A 147 -22.89 -9.72 -19.57
C ASP A 147 -23.93 -10.73 -20.10
N ALA A 148 -23.58 -12.02 -20.12
CA ALA A 148 -24.50 -13.09 -20.50
C ALA A 148 -25.69 -13.20 -19.54
N ARG A 149 -25.48 -13.07 -18.22
CA ARG A 149 -26.58 -13.06 -17.23
C ARG A 149 -27.48 -11.84 -17.37
N ARG A 150 -26.92 -10.65 -17.61
CA ARG A 150 -27.71 -9.42 -17.85
C ARG A 150 -28.53 -9.54 -19.14
N ALA A 151 -27.98 -10.11 -20.21
CA ALA A 151 -28.72 -10.37 -21.45
C ALA A 151 -29.86 -11.39 -21.25
N ALA A 152 -29.63 -12.44 -20.44
CA ALA A 152 -30.64 -13.43 -20.10
C ALA A 152 -31.77 -12.86 -19.22
N SER A 153 -31.47 -11.99 -18.25
CA SER A 153 -32.49 -11.35 -17.42
C SER A 153 -33.37 -10.38 -18.21
N VAL A 154 -32.82 -9.70 -19.23
CA VAL A 154 -33.57 -8.76 -20.08
C VAL A 154 -34.49 -9.47 -21.08
N SER A 155 -34.11 -10.67 -21.53
CA SER A 155 -34.93 -11.46 -22.47
C SER A 155 -36.06 -12.26 -21.81
N GLY A 156 -36.03 -12.46 -20.49
CA GLY A 156 -37.09 -13.13 -19.73
C GLY A 156 -38.27 -12.24 -19.29
N THR A 157 -38.19 -10.93 -19.54
CA THR A 157 -39.23 -9.94 -19.18
C THR A 157 -40.07 -9.45 -20.37
N ALA A 158 -39.96 -10.09 -21.54
CA ALA A 158 -40.70 -9.75 -22.75
C ALA A 158 -41.83 -10.75 -23.04
#